data_AF-A0A2S8RIL0-F1
#
_entry.id   AF-A0A2S8RIL0-F1
#
_cell.length_a   1.000
_cell.length_b   1.000
_cell.length_c   1.000
_cell.angle_alpha   90.00
_cell.angle_beta   90.00
_cell.angle_gamma   90.00
#
_symmetry.space_group_name_H-M   'P 1'
#
loop_
_entity.id
_entity.type
_entity.pdbx_description
1 polymer ?
#
loop_
_entity_poly.entity_id
_entity_poly.type
_entity_poly.pdbx_seq_one_letter_code
_entity_poly.pdbx_strand_id
1 'polypeptide(L)'
;MLPCIKSTWPPRLVTVPGLHGSEGAHWQSWLERQFARSLRVEQADWEAPDVARWAQSLRDLLARERGPFVLAAHSFGCLAAAHALQQASYANDVVGVLFVAPASPEKFAFAGPFDARRLGVPSILIGSETDPWMPLTGARELAQRFGSAFVNLGDVGHINTAAGFGPWPRAKYFVDTLVHCAAPLRFREETFEAAQHAFV
;
A
#
# COMPACT_ATOMS: atom_id res chain seq x y z
N MET A 1 23.64 -6.34 -30.18
CA MET A 1 23.70 -5.88 -28.78
C MET A 1 22.28 -5.92 -28.24
N LEU A 2 21.95 -6.93 -27.43
CA LEU A 2 20.70 -6.91 -26.66
C LEU A 2 20.75 -5.69 -25.73
N PRO A 3 19.74 -4.81 -25.72
CA PRO A 3 19.74 -3.69 -24.80
C PRO A 3 19.77 -4.24 -23.37
N CYS A 4 20.72 -3.77 -22.56
CA CYS A 4 20.76 -4.07 -21.15
C CYS A 4 19.48 -3.50 -20.52
N ILE A 5 18.47 -4.34 -20.30
CA ILE A 5 17.29 -3.98 -19.52
C ILE A 5 17.81 -3.60 -18.14
N LYS A 6 17.72 -2.31 -17.80
CA LYS A 6 18.03 -1.86 -16.45
C LYS A 6 17.06 -2.57 -15.52
N SER A 7 17.59 -3.36 -14.58
CA SER A 7 16.77 -3.97 -13.53
C SER A 7 15.93 -2.88 -12.87
N THR A 8 14.62 -3.01 -12.95
CA THR A 8 13.67 -2.14 -12.26
C THR A 8 13.52 -2.55 -10.79
N TRP A 9 14.29 -3.56 -10.34
CA TRP A 9 14.32 -4.03 -8.96
C TRP A 9 15.43 -3.32 -8.16
N PRO A 10 15.20 -3.00 -6.87
CA PRO A 10 14.00 -3.26 -6.07
C PRO A 10 12.83 -2.30 -6.35
N PRO A 11 11.57 -2.71 -6.05
CA PRO A 11 10.41 -1.84 -6.15
C PRO A 11 10.56 -0.61 -5.27
N ARG A 12 10.04 0.52 -5.75
CA ARG A 12 10.04 1.77 -4.98
C ARG A 12 8.92 1.76 -3.95
N LEU A 13 9.22 2.20 -2.74
CA LEU A 13 8.20 2.42 -1.72
C LEU A 13 7.33 3.63 -2.11
N VAL A 14 6.02 3.45 -2.07
CA VAL A 14 5.03 4.52 -2.17
C VAL A 14 4.20 4.53 -0.89
N THR A 15 4.25 5.61 -0.12
CA THR A 15 3.39 5.79 1.05
C THR A 15 2.07 6.45 0.65
N VAL A 16 0.98 5.96 1.25
CA VAL A 16 -0.38 6.51 1.05
C VAL A 16 -0.92 6.93 2.42
N PRO A 17 -0.74 8.21 2.80
CA PRO A 17 -1.21 8.70 4.09
C PRO A 17 -2.74 8.76 4.18
N GLY A 18 -3.25 8.82 5.41
CA GLY A 18 -4.65 9.08 5.72
C GLY A 18 -4.96 10.58 5.88
N LEU A 19 -6.07 10.87 6.56
CA LEU A 19 -6.47 12.23 6.95
C LEU A 19 -5.35 12.97 7.70
N HIS A 20 -5.21 14.27 7.43
CA HIS A 20 -4.13 15.13 7.92
C HIS A 20 -2.71 14.72 7.47
N GLY A 21 -2.59 13.74 6.57
CA GLY A 21 -1.32 13.28 6.02
C GLY A 21 -0.46 12.48 7.00
N SER A 22 0.86 12.63 6.88
CA SER A 22 1.86 11.98 7.73
C SER A 22 2.95 12.96 8.10
N GLU A 23 2.87 13.48 9.32
CA GLU A 23 3.86 14.44 9.84
C GLU A 23 5.28 13.83 9.93
N GLY A 24 6.29 14.67 10.14
CA GLY A 24 7.69 14.25 10.07
C GLY A 24 8.08 13.13 11.05
N ALA A 25 7.41 13.08 12.20
CA ALA A 25 7.58 12.07 13.23
C ALA A 25 6.75 10.79 13.00
N HIS A 26 5.90 10.75 11.98
CA HIS A 26 5.07 9.59 11.66
C HIS A 26 5.88 8.42 11.10
N TRP A 27 5.42 7.19 11.31
CA TRP A 27 6.12 6.00 10.82
C TRP A 27 6.23 5.93 9.31
N GLN A 28 5.27 6.47 8.53
CA GLN A 28 5.40 6.55 7.07
C GLN A 28 6.56 7.46 6.68
N SER A 29 6.70 8.62 7.32
CA SER A 29 7.84 9.54 7.13
C SER A 29 9.16 8.91 7.54
N TRP A 30 9.19 8.14 8.63
CA TRP A 30 10.38 7.38 9.01
C TRP A 30 10.72 6.29 7.98
N LEU A 31 9.71 5.56 7.50
CA LEU A 31 9.85 4.46 6.56
C LEU A 31 10.38 4.97 5.21
N GLU A 32 9.89 6.10 4.72
CA GLU A 32 10.39 6.76 3.51
C GLU A 32 11.89 6.99 3.54
N ARG A 33 12.45 7.34 4.71
CA ARG A 33 13.90 7.54 4.89
C ARG A 33 14.70 6.23 4.85
N GLN A 34 14.03 5.07 4.98
CA GLN A 34 14.68 3.75 4.92
C GLN A 34 14.77 3.19 3.50
N PHE A 35 14.09 3.80 2.52
CA PHE A 35 14.08 3.36 1.13
C PHE A 35 14.52 4.49 0.20
N ALA A 36 15.50 4.21 -0.66
CA ALA A 36 15.94 5.18 -1.65
C ALA A 36 14.80 5.50 -2.63
N ARG A 37 14.64 6.79 -2.96
CA ARG A 37 13.68 7.27 -3.97
C ARG A 37 12.23 6.88 -3.64
N SER A 38 11.90 6.79 -2.35
CA SER A 38 10.53 6.66 -1.88
C SER A 38 9.67 7.81 -2.41
N LEU A 39 8.38 7.52 -2.56
CA LEU A 39 7.37 8.44 -3.04
C LEU A 39 6.26 8.53 -2.00
N ARG A 40 5.58 9.66 -1.96
CA ARG A 40 4.38 9.87 -1.16
C ARG A 40 3.25 10.32 -2.07
N VAL A 41 2.07 9.75 -1.86
CA VAL A 41 0.84 10.29 -2.49
C VAL A 41 0.50 11.60 -1.79
N GLU A 42 0.42 12.66 -2.57
CA GLU A 42 -0.06 13.97 -2.12
C GLU A 42 -1.53 14.14 -2.48
N GLN A 43 -2.30 14.73 -1.57
CA GLN A 43 -3.71 15.04 -1.77
C GLN A 43 -3.87 16.55 -1.94
N ALA A 44 -4.87 16.96 -2.73
CA ALA A 44 -5.19 18.38 -2.92
C ALA A 44 -5.74 19.02 -1.63
N ASP A 45 -6.48 18.23 -0.84
CA ASP A 45 -7.04 18.63 0.44
C ASP A 45 -6.99 17.43 1.40
N TRP A 46 -6.22 17.55 2.47
CA TRP A 46 -6.03 16.51 3.48
C TRP A 46 -7.18 16.42 4.49
N GLU A 47 -8.08 17.42 4.50
CA GLU A 47 -9.22 17.55 5.41
C GLU A 47 -10.54 17.08 4.78
N ALA A 48 -10.56 16.94 3.45
CA ALA A 48 -11.73 16.50 2.68
C ALA A 48 -11.53 15.06 2.16
N PRO A 49 -11.85 14.04 2.97
CA PRO A 49 -11.70 12.65 2.54
C PRO A 49 -12.69 12.34 1.42
N ASP A 50 -12.17 11.80 0.32
CA ASP A 50 -12.96 11.28 -0.80
C ASP A 50 -12.21 10.08 -1.38
N VAL A 51 -12.81 8.90 -1.28
CA VAL A 51 -12.18 7.65 -1.69
C VAL A 51 -11.76 7.68 -3.15
N ALA A 52 -12.62 8.18 -4.04
CA ALA A 52 -12.39 8.15 -5.48
C ALA A 52 -11.30 9.15 -5.89
N ARG A 53 -11.33 10.37 -5.31
CA ARG A 53 -10.32 11.40 -5.55
C ARG A 53 -8.95 10.99 -5.03
N TRP A 54 -8.89 10.48 -3.80
CA TRP A 54 -7.62 10.07 -3.19
C TRP A 54 -7.02 8.85 -3.90
N ALA A 55 -7.87 7.93 -4.36
CA ALA A 55 -7.45 6.84 -5.23
C ALA A 55 -6.93 7.34 -6.58
N GLN A 56 -7.52 8.39 -7.16
CA GLN A 56 -7.03 9.00 -8.39
C GLN A 56 -5.64 9.61 -8.19
N SER A 57 -5.38 10.32 -7.09
CA SER A 57 -4.05 10.87 -6.79
C SER A 57 -2.97 9.79 -6.70
N LEU A 58 -3.30 8.62 -6.15
CA LEU A 58 -2.41 7.45 -6.19
C LEU A 58 -2.21 6.96 -7.63
N ARG A 59 -3.28 6.77 -8.42
CA ARG A 59 -3.17 6.33 -9.83
C ARG A 59 -2.31 7.29 -10.66
N ASP A 60 -2.47 8.59 -10.49
CA ASP A 60 -1.69 9.62 -11.18
C ASP A 60 -0.20 9.58 -10.78
N LEU A 61 0.10 9.27 -9.51
CA LEU A 61 1.47 9.02 -9.06
C LEU A 61 2.07 7.76 -9.67
N LEU A 62 1.32 6.67 -9.72
CA LEU A 62 1.84 5.44 -10.31
C LEU A 62 2.02 5.58 -11.83
N ALA A 63 1.14 6.32 -12.52
CA ALA A 63 1.21 6.53 -13.96
C ALA A 63 2.37 7.45 -14.39
N ARG A 64 2.73 8.46 -13.58
CA ARG A 64 3.84 9.39 -13.90
C ARG A 64 5.22 8.81 -13.61
N GLU A 65 5.28 7.81 -12.74
CA GLU A 65 6.51 7.16 -12.30
C GLU A 65 6.69 5.81 -13.00
N ARG A 66 7.92 5.31 -13.08
CA ARG A 66 8.19 3.96 -13.60
C ARG A 66 8.29 2.97 -12.44
N GLY A 67 7.43 1.95 -12.47
CA GLY A 67 7.39 0.86 -11.51
C GLY A 67 8.57 -0.13 -11.65
N PRO A 68 8.61 -1.18 -10.81
CA PRO A 68 7.58 -1.60 -9.85
C PRO A 68 7.52 -0.77 -8.56
N PHE A 69 6.39 -0.90 -7.87
CA PHE A 69 6.08 -0.22 -6.62
C PHE A 69 5.65 -1.20 -5.53
N VAL A 70 5.96 -0.88 -4.28
CA VAL A 70 5.35 -1.48 -3.09
C VAL A 70 4.66 -0.37 -2.29
N LEU A 71 3.41 -0.59 -1.90
CA LEU A 71 2.62 0.45 -1.23
C LEU A 71 2.63 0.25 0.29
N ALA A 72 2.67 1.34 1.05
CA ALA A 72 2.42 1.36 2.49
C ALA A 72 1.34 2.41 2.81
N ALA A 73 0.11 1.95 3.03
CA ALA A 73 -1.06 2.78 3.26
C ALA A 73 -1.45 2.83 4.74
N HIS A 74 -1.94 3.96 5.20
CA HIS A 74 -2.39 4.17 6.58
C HIS A 74 -3.81 4.74 6.63
N SER A 75 -4.61 4.30 7.60
CA SER A 75 -5.93 4.90 7.89
C SER A 75 -6.82 5.01 6.65
N PHE A 76 -7.31 6.22 6.34
CA PHE A 76 -8.13 6.46 5.15
C PHE A 76 -7.39 6.17 3.83
N GLY A 77 -6.06 6.32 3.82
CA GLY A 77 -5.21 5.95 2.70
C GLY A 77 -5.31 4.47 2.34
N CYS A 78 -5.67 3.60 3.28
CA CYS A 78 -5.95 2.18 3.00
C CYS A 78 -7.15 1.99 2.07
N LEU A 79 -8.23 2.76 2.27
CA LEU A 79 -9.42 2.70 1.43
C LEU A 79 -9.10 3.23 0.03
N ALA A 80 -8.40 4.36 -0.06
CA ALA A 80 -7.95 4.93 -1.32
C ALA A 80 -7.04 3.97 -2.11
N ALA A 81 -6.06 3.36 -1.45
CA ALA A 81 -5.15 2.40 -2.07
C ALA A 81 -5.87 1.14 -2.55
N ALA A 82 -6.76 0.57 -1.73
CA ALA A 82 -7.56 -0.58 -2.14
C ALA A 82 -8.47 -0.24 -3.33
N HIS A 83 -9.15 0.91 -3.31
CA HIS A 83 -10.00 1.36 -4.39
C HIS A 83 -9.23 1.57 -5.70
N ALA A 84 -8.02 2.14 -5.63
CA ALA A 84 -7.16 2.31 -6.80
C ALA A 84 -6.76 0.97 -7.43
N LEU A 85 -6.40 -0.02 -6.60
CA LEU A 85 -5.92 -1.32 -7.05
C LEU A 85 -7.02 -2.28 -7.54
N GLN A 86 -8.27 -2.06 -7.14
CA GLN A 86 -9.40 -2.79 -7.68
C GLN A 86 -9.72 -2.43 -9.13
N GLN A 87 -9.12 -1.36 -9.68
CA GLN A 87 -9.21 -1.01 -11.09
C GLN A 87 -8.03 -1.62 -11.86
N ALA A 88 -8.35 -2.39 -12.91
CA ALA A 88 -7.44 -3.36 -13.54
C ALA A 88 -6.11 -2.80 -14.09
N SER A 89 -6.02 -1.51 -14.41
CA SER A 89 -4.89 -0.95 -15.16
C SER A 89 -3.57 -0.83 -14.39
N TYR A 90 -3.57 -0.91 -13.04
CA TYR A 90 -2.38 -0.61 -12.22
C TYR A 90 -1.88 -1.79 -11.38
N ALA A 91 -2.57 -2.93 -11.41
CA ALA A 91 -2.19 -4.11 -10.65
C ALA A 91 -0.83 -4.70 -11.09
N ASN A 92 -0.42 -4.46 -12.35
CA ASN A 92 0.80 -5.05 -12.91
C ASN A 92 2.09 -4.39 -12.41
N ASP A 93 2.04 -3.13 -11.98
CA ASP A 93 3.22 -2.41 -11.49
C ASP A 93 3.35 -2.43 -9.96
N VAL A 94 2.30 -2.84 -9.25
CA VAL A 94 2.30 -2.91 -7.78
C VAL A 94 2.56 -4.34 -7.33
N VAL A 95 3.70 -4.56 -6.69
CA VAL A 95 4.13 -5.91 -6.28
C VAL A 95 3.52 -6.35 -4.94
N GLY A 96 2.99 -5.40 -4.16
CA GLY A 96 2.30 -5.71 -2.92
C GLY A 96 1.94 -4.46 -2.11
N VAL A 97 1.12 -4.66 -1.07
CA VAL A 97 0.58 -3.57 -0.25
C VAL A 97 0.61 -3.92 1.23
N LEU A 98 1.14 -3.00 2.02
CA LEU A 98 0.98 -2.97 3.47
C LEU A 98 -0.15 -1.99 3.82
N PHE A 99 -1.25 -2.48 4.38
CA PHE A 99 -2.32 -1.68 4.97
C PHE A 99 -2.14 -1.61 6.48
N VAL A 100 -2.17 -0.42 7.07
CA VAL A 100 -1.98 -0.23 8.51
C VAL A 100 -3.13 0.60 9.09
N ALA A 101 -3.75 0.10 10.15
CA ALA A 101 -4.82 0.78 10.87
C ALA A 101 -5.91 1.34 9.93
N PRO A 102 -6.51 0.51 9.04
CA PRO A 102 -7.42 1.01 8.01
C PRO A 102 -8.63 1.71 8.63
N ALA A 103 -9.10 2.78 8.01
CA ALA A 103 -10.33 3.45 8.43
C ALA A 103 -11.57 2.58 8.12
N SER A 104 -12.59 2.62 8.99
CA SER A 104 -13.86 1.91 8.76
C SER A 104 -14.64 2.48 7.56
N PRO A 105 -14.95 1.69 6.51
CA PRO A 105 -15.81 2.14 5.42
C PRO A 105 -17.17 2.65 5.88
N GLU A 106 -17.73 2.07 6.96
CA GLU A 106 -19.02 2.48 7.51
C GLU A 106 -18.94 3.86 8.18
N LYS A 107 -17.90 4.10 9.00
CA LYS A 107 -17.69 5.42 9.63
C LYS A 107 -17.40 6.50 8.59
N PHE A 108 -16.78 6.13 7.48
CA PHE A 108 -16.41 7.03 6.38
C PHE A 108 -17.36 6.94 5.18
N ALA A 109 -18.60 6.47 5.35
CA ALA A 109 -19.58 6.38 4.25
C ALA A 109 -19.87 7.74 3.60
N PHE A 110 -19.69 8.85 4.33
CA PHE A 110 -19.82 10.21 3.82
C PHE A 110 -18.71 10.61 2.83
N ALA A 111 -17.57 9.91 2.84
CA ALA A 111 -16.41 10.13 1.98
C ALA A 111 -16.49 9.38 0.64
N GLY A 112 -17.69 8.94 0.28
CA GLY A 112 -17.98 8.20 -0.94
C GLY A 112 -18.12 6.69 -0.73
N PRO A 113 -18.74 5.98 -1.69
CA PRO A 113 -18.97 4.54 -1.59
C PRO A 113 -17.65 3.78 -1.66
N PHE A 114 -17.51 2.76 -0.82
CA PHE A 114 -16.39 1.84 -0.86
C PHE A 114 -16.88 0.40 -0.82
N ASP A 115 -16.52 -0.37 -1.85
CA ASP A 115 -16.82 -1.80 -1.93
C ASP A 115 -15.52 -2.60 -1.75
N ALA A 116 -15.46 -3.36 -0.67
CA ALA A 116 -14.29 -4.16 -0.34
C ALA A 116 -14.28 -5.47 -1.14
N ARG A 117 -13.35 -5.55 -2.11
CA ARG A 117 -13.14 -6.69 -3.00
C ARG A 117 -11.72 -7.23 -2.90
N ARG A 118 -11.55 -8.49 -3.34
CA ARG A 118 -10.25 -9.16 -3.38
C ARG A 118 -9.26 -8.38 -4.23
N LEU A 119 -8.05 -8.23 -3.73
CA LEU A 119 -6.97 -7.55 -4.44
C LEU A 119 -6.25 -8.53 -5.38
N GLY A 120 -5.82 -8.02 -6.54
CA GLY A 120 -5.00 -8.76 -7.49
C GLY A 120 -3.52 -8.88 -7.10
N VAL A 121 -3.13 -8.29 -5.96
CA VAL A 121 -1.74 -8.21 -5.49
C VAL A 121 -1.61 -8.74 -4.07
N PRO A 122 -0.46 -9.32 -3.69
CA PRO A 122 -0.20 -9.72 -2.32
C PRO A 122 -0.35 -8.55 -1.34
N SER A 123 -0.96 -8.79 -0.19
CA SER A 123 -1.14 -7.72 0.80
C SER A 123 -1.14 -8.22 2.23
N ILE A 124 -0.71 -7.35 3.13
CA ILE A 124 -0.74 -7.53 4.58
C ILE A 124 -1.59 -6.40 5.16
N LEU A 125 -2.57 -6.73 5.99
CA LEU A 125 -3.39 -5.77 6.72
C LEU A 125 -3.09 -5.87 8.22
N ILE A 126 -2.73 -4.74 8.81
CA ILE A 126 -2.41 -4.61 10.22
C ILE A 126 -3.54 -3.86 10.92
N GLY A 127 -4.08 -4.46 11.98
CA GLY A 127 -5.07 -3.84 12.87
C GLY A 127 -4.58 -3.71 14.31
N SER A 128 -5.29 -2.88 15.08
CA SER A 128 -5.13 -2.75 16.53
C SER A 128 -6.47 -2.99 17.25
N GLU A 129 -6.40 -3.48 18.48
CA GLU A 129 -7.56 -3.70 19.35
C GLU A 129 -8.21 -2.41 19.84
N THR A 130 -7.46 -1.31 19.87
CA THR A 130 -7.89 -0.02 20.45
C THR A 130 -7.89 1.11 19.43
N ASP A 131 -7.93 0.79 18.13
CA ASP A 131 -8.06 1.78 17.08
C ASP A 131 -9.45 2.47 17.12
N PRO A 132 -9.53 3.79 17.35
CA PRO A 132 -10.80 4.51 17.43
C PRO A 132 -11.52 4.60 16.08
N TRP A 133 -10.83 4.39 14.96
CA TRP A 133 -11.38 4.52 13.60
C TRP A 133 -11.86 3.20 13.02
N MET A 134 -11.43 2.07 13.58
CA MET A 134 -11.79 0.75 13.10
C MET A 134 -11.69 -0.31 14.21
N PRO A 135 -12.82 -0.91 14.63
CA PRO A 135 -12.76 -2.08 15.50
C PRO A 135 -11.95 -3.22 14.87
N LEU A 136 -11.23 -3.99 15.69
CA LEU A 136 -10.41 -5.12 15.20
C LEU A 136 -11.21 -6.13 14.37
N THR A 137 -12.47 -6.38 14.72
CA THR A 137 -13.38 -7.23 13.94
C THR A 137 -13.56 -6.72 12.52
N GLY A 138 -13.82 -5.41 12.36
CA GLY A 138 -13.96 -4.76 11.05
C GLY A 138 -12.66 -4.80 10.25
N ALA A 139 -11.50 -4.58 10.90
CA ALA A 139 -10.20 -4.70 10.24
C ALA A 139 -9.95 -6.12 9.71
N ARG A 140 -10.31 -7.14 10.49
CA ARG A 140 -10.17 -8.55 10.12
C ARG A 140 -11.13 -8.96 9.00
N GLU A 141 -12.38 -8.50 9.03
CA GLU A 141 -13.33 -8.69 7.93
C GLU A 141 -12.85 -8.02 6.64
N LEU A 142 -12.31 -6.81 6.74
CA LEU A 142 -11.72 -6.10 5.60
C LEU A 142 -10.54 -6.88 5.01
N ALA A 143 -9.66 -7.43 5.86
CA ALA A 143 -8.55 -8.26 5.41
C ALA A 143 -9.02 -9.51 4.67
N GLN A 144 -10.08 -10.17 5.17
CA GLN A 144 -10.70 -11.33 4.50
C GLN A 144 -11.24 -10.95 3.12
N ARG A 145 -11.95 -9.82 3.00
CA ARG A 145 -12.50 -9.34 1.72
C ARG A 145 -11.40 -9.00 0.73
N PHE A 146 -10.30 -8.39 1.18
CA PHE A 146 -9.13 -8.10 0.34
C PHE A 146 -8.33 -9.35 -0.03
N GLY A 147 -8.46 -10.44 0.73
CA GLY A 147 -7.58 -11.61 0.63
C GLY A 147 -6.19 -11.35 1.19
N SER A 148 -6.06 -10.40 2.12
CA SER A 148 -4.81 -10.02 2.78
C SER A 148 -4.45 -10.96 3.92
N ALA A 149 -3.16 -11.14 4.18
CA ALA A 149 -2.71 -11.67 5.46
C ALA A 149 -3.05 -10.66 6.57
N PHE A 150 -3.58 -11.12 7.70
CA PHE A 150 -3.97 -10.25 8.81
C PHE A 150 -2.98 -10.34 9.98
N VAL A 151 -2.58 -9.19 10.51
CA VAL A 151 -1.73 -9.08 11.71
C VAL A 151 -2.43 -8.18 12.73
N ASN A 152 -2.69 -8.74 13.91
CA ASN A 152 -3.11 -7.95 15.07
C ASN A 152 -1.87 -7.48 15.84
N LEU A 153 -1.75 -6.18 16.11
CA LEU A 153 -0.69 -5.62 16.96
C LEU A 153 -1.07 -5.50 18.45
N GLY A 154 -2.29 -5.90 18.82
CA GLY A 154 -2.82 -5.75 20.17
C GLY A 154 -3.27 -4.31 20.43
N ASP A 155 -3.20 -3.92 21.70
CA ASP A 155 -3.57 -2.59 22.19
C ASP A 155 -2.46 -1.56 21.90
N VAL A 156 -2.56 -0.91 20.74
CA VAL A 156 -1.54 0.04 20.26
C VAL A 156 -2.17 1.28 19.60
N GLY A 157 -3.47 1.51 19.77
CA GLY A 157 -4.18 2.65 19.20
C GLY A 157 -4.12 2.71 17.66
N HIS A 158 -4.10 3.92 17.11
CA HIS A 158 -4.22 4.14 15.66
C HIS A 158 -2.91 4.00 14.86
N ILE A 159 -1.86 3.44 15.47
CA ILE A 159 -0.56 3.20 14.82
C ILE A 159 -0.03 4.50 14.16
N ASN A 160 -0.05 5.59 14.94
CA ASN A 160 0.43 6.91 14.54
C ASN A 160 1.35 7.48 15.62
N THR A 161 1.84 8.71 15.44
CA THR A 161 2.78 9.34 16.38
C THR A 161 2.19 9.49 17.79
N ALA A 162 0.90 9.86 17.91
CA ALA A 162 0.20 9.94 19.19
C ALA A 162 0.13 8.59 19.93
N ALA A 163 0.10 7.48 19.18
CA ALA A 163 0.16 6.12 19.71
C ALA A 163 1.61 5.60 19.89
N GLY A 164 2.63 6.45 19.72
CA GLY A 164 4.04 6.09 19.88
C GLY A 164 4.73 5.55 18.61
N PHE A 165 4.07 5.60 17.45
CA PHE A 165 4.60 5.08 16.19
C PHE A 165 5.30 6.16 15.37
N GLY A 166 6.58 6.38 15.69
CA GLY A 166 7.54 7.07 14.82
C GLY A 166 8.47 6.06 14.14
N PRO A 167 9.72 5.88 14.60
CA PRO A 167 10.55 4.77 14.12
C PRO A 167 9.86 3.42 14.33
N TRP A 168 9.56 2.72 13.23
CA TRP A 168 8.87 1.45 13.30
C TRP A 168 9.52 0.39 12.37
N PRO A 169 10.61 -0.26 12.83
CA PRO A 169 11.32 -1.27 12.05
C PRO A 169 10.46 -2.42 11.54
N ARG A 170 9.38 -2.75 12.23
CA ARG A 170 8.45 -3.81 11.81
C ARG A 170 7.70 -3.45 10.51
N ALA A 171 7.37 -2.18 10.27
CA ALA A 171 6.81 -1.76 8.97
C ALA A 171 7.77 -2.07 7.83
N LYS A 172 9.06 -1.75 8.02
CA LYS A 172 10.10 -2.08 7.03
C LYS A 172 10.17 -3.58 6.79
N TYR A 173 10.15 -4.38 7.86
CA TYR A 173 10.15 -5.85 7.73
C TYR A 173 8.97 -6.35 6.87
N PHE A 174 7.75 -5.86 7.09
CA PHE A 174 6.59 -6.27 6.29
C PHE A 174 6.70 -5.83 4.83
N VAL A 175 7.19 -4.62 4.56
CA VAL A 175 7.46 -4.15 3.19
C VAL A 175 8.51 -5.02 2.52
N ASP A 176 9.62 -5.32 3.21
CA ASP A 176 10.65 -6.20 2.69
C ASP A 176 10.07 -7.60 2.41
N THR A 177 9.23 -8.16 3.29
CA THR A 177 8.56 -9.46 3.04
C THR A 177 7.76 -9.44 1.74
N LEU A 178 6.91 -8.42 1.52
CA LEU A 178 6.14 -8.28 0.29
C LEU A 178 7.04 -8.23 -0.95
N VAL A 179 8.12 -7.45 -0.87
CA VAL A 179 9.12 -7.33 -1.93
C VAL A 179 9.78 -8.69 -2.21
N HIS A 180 10.24 -9.42 -1.19
CA HIS A 180 10.89 -10.72 -1.36
C HIS A 180 9.94 -11.77 -1.94
N CYS A 181 8.66 -11.78 -1.55
CA CYS A 181 7.68 -12.71 -2.10
C CYS A 181 7.37 -12.46 -3.59
N ALA A 182 7.46 -11.21 -4.05
CA ALA A 182 7.17 -10.86 -5.44
C ALA A 182 8.34 -11.09 -6.40
N ALA A 183 9.59 -11.03 -5.93
CA ALA A 183 10.77 -11.21 -6.77
C ALA A 183 10.75 -12.49 -7.63
N PRO A 184 10.50 -13.71 -7.08
CA PRO A 184 10.51 -14.94 -7.86
C PRO A 184 9.44 -15.02 -8.96
N LEU A 185 8.29 -14.37 -8.76
CA LEU A 185 7.21 -14.35 -9.75
C LEU A 185 7.62 -13.54 -10.99
N ARG A 186 8.22 -12.36 -10.76
CA ARG A 186 8.65 -11.45 -11.84
C ARG A 186 9.78 -12.04 -12.69
N PHE A 187 10.79 -12.65 -12.06
CA PHE A 187 11.91 -13.23 -12.81
C PHE A 187 11.51 -14.49 -13.60
N ARG A 188 10.46 -15.20 -13.19
CA ARG A 188 9.92 -16.33 -13.97
C ARG A 188 9.21 -15.87 -15.24
N GLU A 189 8.47 -14.77 -15.18
CA GLU A 189 7.79 -14.17 -16.34
C GLU A 189 8.80 -13.64 -17.37
N GLU A 190 9.81 -12.88 -16.93
CA GLU A 190 10.87 -12.36 -17.83
C GLU A 190 11.64 -13.47 -18.55
N THR A 191 11.89 -14.60 -17.86
CA THR A 191 12.59 -15.76 -18.47
C THR A 191 11.74 -16.44 -19.54
N PHE A 192 10.41 -16.46 -19.39
CA PHE A 192 9.49 -17.06 -20.37
C PHE A 192 9.33 -16.18 -21.62
N GLU A 193 9.22 -14.87 -21.47
CA GLU A 193 9.16 -13.94 -22.62
C GLU A 193 10.48 -13.95 -23.41
N ALA A 194 11.63 -13.93 -22.73
CA ALA A 194 12.93 -14.01 -23.39
C ALA A 194 13.11 -15.32 -24.18
N ALA A 195 12.58 -16.45 -23.66
CA ALA A 195 12.61 -17.72 -24.37
C ALA A 195 11.72 -17.73 -25.62
N GLN A 196 10.55 -17.10 -25.59
CA GLN A 196 9.65 -17.02 -26.76
C GLN A 196 10.21 -16.13 -27.87
N HIS A 197 10.94 -15.08 -27.53
CA HIS A 197 11.60 -14.19 -28.50
C HIS A 197 12.93 -14.72 -29.05
N ALA A 198 13.50 -15.77 -28.46
CA ALA A 198 14.74 -16.40 -28.92
C ALA A 198 14.52 -17.46 -30.02
N PHE A 199 13.26 -17.82 -30.31
CA PHE A 199 12.88 -18.72 -31.40
C PHE A 199 12.17 -17.96 -32.53
N VAL A 200 12.84 -16.96 -33.13
CA VAL A 200 12.48 -16.38 -34.43
C VAL A 200 13.74 -16.08 -35.23
#